data_AF-A0A1I4SPM0-F1
#
_entry.id   AF-A0A1I4SPM0-F1
#
_cell.length_a   1.000
_cell.length_b   1.000
_cell.length_c   1.000
_cell.angle_alpha   90.00
_cell.angle_beta   90.00
_cell.angle_gamma   90.00
#
_symmetry.space_group_name_H-M   'P 1'
#
loop_
_entity.id
_entity.type
_entity.pdbx_description
1 polymer ?
#
loop_
_entity_poly.entity_id
_entity_poly.type
_entity_poly.pdbx_seq_one_letter_code
_entity_poly.pdbx_strand_id
1 'polypeptide(L)'
;MSWEIPIFPQEIEEIFPEELQELMRNPRGSVFLLDVRQPQEYHKEHLPGASLIPLPELPDRADELPRDTTIVVYCGSGKRSHIAARILKEAGFELVKNLKGGMGAWIGPRAFGEVRSWQRFLKGNESPGELIKLAYLMENNLEAFYIGLSGSDHYPEELRKTLGLLAGFEKSHKELLTRLYREEVGTSISIESFALDILEGGVGAGDIEATLSLSPDRPDEVLEFALTVEAQAYDFYYRCLTEWKDDKGKKVLSELAQAEKKHMRIVGDLMDRFSG
;
A
#
# COMPACT_ATOMS: atom_id res chain seq x y z
N MET A 1 -28.50 -18.40 41.36
CA MET A 1 -28.60 -17.08 40.71
C MET A 1 -27.97 -17.22 39.33
N SER A 2 -28.81 -17.19 38.30
CA SER A 2 -28.40 -17.15 36.90
C SER A 2 -27.65 -15.85 36.64
N TRP A 3 -26.43 -15.94 36.12
CA TRP A 3 -25.72 -14.79 35.58
C TRP A 3 -26.24 -14.57 34.16
N GLU A 4 -27.16 -13.63 34.00
CA GLU A 4 -27.51 -13.09 32.68
C GLU A 4 -26.45 -12.05 32.31
N ILE A 5 -25.67 -12.34 31.27
CA ILE A 5 -24.80 -11.34 30.63
C ILE A 5 -25.74 -10.39 29.87
N PRO A 6 -25.75 -9.08 30.15
CA PRO A 6 -26.51 -8.14 29.34
C PRO A 6 -25.83 -8.07 27.96
N ILE A 7 -26.41 -8.72 26.95
CA ILE A 7 -26.05 -8.52 25.55
C ILE A 7 -26.77 -7.25 25.10
N PHE A 8 -26.13 -6.11 25.26
CA PHE A 8 -26.48 -4.97 24.43
C PHE A 8 -25.83 -5.22 23.06
N PRO A 9 -26.58 -5.42 21.97
CA PRO A 9 -25.97 -5.44 20.66
C PRO A 9 -25.39 -4.04 20.42
N GLN A 10 -24.09 -3.86 20.65
CA GLN A 10 -23.42 -2.67 20.17
C GLN A 10 -23.53 -2.70 18.64
N GLU A 11 -24.24 -1.72 18.10
CA GLU A 11 -24.34 -1.55 16.66
C GLU A 11 -22.94 -1.29 16.11
N ILE A 12 -22.52 -2.16 15.19
CA ILE A 12 -21.25 -1.99 14.49
C ILE A 12 -21.52 -1.05 13.33
N GLU A 13 -20.81 0.07 13.31
CA GLU A 13 -20.86 0.99 12.18
C GLU A 13 -20.28 0.30 10.93
N GLU A 14 -20.99 0.38 9.82
CA GLU A 14 -20.54 -0.14 8.54
C GLU A 14 -19.93 1.01 7.72
N ILE A 15 -18.84 0.74 7.02
CA ILE A 15 -18.29 1.63 5.99
C ILE A 15 -18.42 0.95 4.63
N PHE A 16 -18.90 1.68 3.62
CA PHE A 16 -19.04 1.15 2.26
C PHE A 16 -17.70 1.26 1.50
N PRO A 17 -17.45 0.40 0.50
CA PRO A 17 -16.22 0.43 -0.28
C PRO A 17 -15.87 1.80 -0.85
N GLU A 18 -16.87 2.53 -1.36
CA GLU A 18 -16.70 3.86 -1.96
C GLU A 18 -16.29 4.90 -0.89
N GLU A 19 -16.94 4.87 0.27
CA GLU A 19 -16.61 5.75 1.40
C GLU A 19 -15.19 5.46 1.93
N LEU A 20 -14.83 4.18 2.05
CA LEU A 20 -13.48 3.79 2.47
C LEU A 20 -12.44 4.24 1.44
N GLN A 21 -12.73 4.08 0.14
CA GLN A 21 -11.84 4.52 -0.92
C GLN A 21 -11.61 6.04 -0.86
N GLU A 22 -12.65 6.83 -0.67
CA GLU A 22 -12.54 8.28 -0.53
C GLU A 22 -11.74 8.67 0.73
N LEU A 23 -11.97 7.97 1.84
CA LEU A 23 -11.24 8.17 3.09
C LEU A 23 -9.76 7.82 2.96
N MET A 24 -9.43 6.76 2.23
CA MET A 24 -8.05 6.37 1.90
C MET A 24 -7.37 7.39 1.00
N ARG A 25 -8.10 8.03 0.06
CA ARG A 25 -7.60 9.11 -0.79
C ARG A 25 -7.35 10.42 -0.04
N ASN A 26 -7.97 10.62 1.13
CA ASN A 26 -7.85 11.86 1.90
C ASN A 26 -6.50 11.97 2.63
N PRO A 27 -5.66 12.97 2.33
CA PRO A 27 -4.36 13.16 3.02
C PRO A 27 -4.49 13.51 4.50
N ARG A 28 -5.66 14.01 4.93
CA ARG A 28 -5.96 14.35 6.32
C ARG A 28 -6.75 13.25 7.05
N GLY A 29 -7.24 12.25 6.33
CA GLY A 29 -7.92 11.09 6.89
C GLY A 29 -6.91 10.02 7.27
N SER A 30 -6.76 9.75 8.57
CA SER A 30 -6.07 8.55 9.05
C SER A 30 -7.09 7.46 9.30
N VAL A 31 -6.87 6.30 8.68
CA VAL A 31 -7.57 5.06 9.01
C VAL A 31 -6.54 3.97 9.24
N PHE A 32 -6.86 3.08 10.17
CA PHE A 32 -6.11 1.86 10.37
C PHE A 32 -6.89 0.70 9.74
N LEU A 33 -6.30 0.05 8.75
CA LEU A 33 -6.93 -1.08 8.07
C LEU A 33 -6.53 -2.38 8.77
N LEU A 34 -7.52 -3.12 9.26
CA LEU A 34 -7.30 -4.39 9.96
C LEU A 34 -7.88 -5.55 9.14
N ASP A 35 -7.01 -6.40 8.61
CA ASP A 35 -7.39 -7.66 7.98
C ASP A 35 -7.44 -8.78 9.02
N VAL A 36 -8.62 -9.39 9.18
CA VAL A 36 -8.83 -10.52 10.12
C VAL A 36 -8.95 -11.88 9.43
N ARG A 37 -8.56 -11.96 8.15
CA ARG A 37 -8.51 -13.20 7.36
C ARG A 37 -7.31 -14.07 7.73
N GLN A 38 -7.20 -15.23 7.08
CA GLN A 38 -6.03 -16.09 7.19
C GLN A 38 -4.85 -15.57 6.36
N PRO A 39 -3.59 -15.86 6.73
CA PRO A 39 -2.40 -15.38 6.02
C PRO A 39 -2.38 -15.67 4.52
N GLN A 40 -2.93 -16.81 4.08
CA GLN A 40 -2.99 -17.18 2.67
C GLN A 40 -3.97 -16.30 1.88
N GLU A 41 -5.07 -15.86 2.51
CA GLU A 41 -6.01 -14.92 1.90
C GLU A 41 -5.39 -13.54 1.73
N TYR A 42 -4.66 -13.08 2.76
CA TYR A 42 -3.88 -11.82 2.72
C TYR A 42 -2.82 -11.87 1.62
N HIS A 43 -2.03 -12.95 1.57
CA HIS A 43 -0.98 -13.14 0.58
C HIS A 43 -1.52 -13.01 -0.84
N LYS A 44 -2.67 -13.63 -1.13
CA LYS A 44 -3.28 -13.56 -2.46
C LYS A 44 -3.64 -12.14 -2.86
N GLU A 45 -4.30 -11.40 -1.97
CA GLU A 45 -4.70 -10.01 -2.17
C GLU A 45 -5.12 -9.39 -0.84
N HIS A 46 -4.85 -8.10 -0.64
CA HIS A 46 -5.27 -7.34 0.55
C HIS A 46 -5.43 -5.86 0.22
N LEU A 47 -6.03 -5.10 1.13
CA LEU A 47 -6.03 -3.63 1.04
C LEU A 47 -4.60 -3.12 1.32
N PRO A 48 -4.05 -2.22 0.48
CA PRO A 48 -2.73 -1.65 0.69
C PRO A 48 -2.59 -0.99 2.07
N GLY A 49 -1.52 -1.32 2.81
CA GLY A 49 -1.28 -0.79 4.15
C GLY A 49 -2.13 -1.43 5.24
N ALA A 50 -2.79 -2.57 4.96
CA ALA A 50 -3.51 -3.32 5.97
C ALA A 50 -2.57 -4.07 6.92
N SER A 51 -2.89 -4.04 8.20
CA SER A 51 -2.28 -4.91 9.20
C SER A 51 -3.05 -6.23 9.29
N LEU A 52 -2.35 -7.35 9.23
CA LEU A 52 -2.93 -8.68 9.37
C LEU A 52 -2.91 -9.14 10.83
N ILE A 53 -4.10 -9.34 11.42
CA ILE A 53 -4.28 -10.04 12.68
C ILE A 53 -5.46 -11.00 12.51
N PRO A 54 -5.23 -12.29 12.24
CA PRO A 54 -6.29 -13.26 12.06
C PRO A 54 -7.28 -13.24 13.23
N LEU A 55 -8.58 -13.35 12.95
CA LEU A 55 -9.64 -13.26 13.98
C LEU A 55 -9.35 -14.09 15.25
N PRO A 56 -8.83 -15.34 15.19
CA PRO A 56 -8.52 -16.11 16.39
C PRO A 56 -7.43 -15.51 17.28
N GLU A 57 -6.50 -14.76 16.70
CA GLU A 57 -5.37 -14.11 17.41
C GLU A 57 -5.73 -12.72 17.92
N LEU A 58 -6.82 -12.12 17.40
CA LEU A 58 -7.20 -10.74 17.69
C LEU A 58 -7.34 -10.42 19.18
N PRO A 59 -7.98 -11.27 20.02
CA PRO A 59 -8.09 -10.97 21.45
C PRO A 59 -6.73 -10.83 22.15
N ASP A 60 -5.75 -11.64 21.76
CA ASP A 60 -4.41 -11.65 22.37
C ASP A 60 -3.50 -10.55 21.83
N ARG A 61 -3.83 -10.00 20.65
CA ARG A 61 -3.02 -9.01 19.92
C ARG A 61 -3.70 -7.63 19.82
N ALA A 62 -4.81 -7.42 20.52
CA ALA A 62 -5.57 -6.17 20.44
C ALA A 62 -4.73 -4.95 20.87
N ASP A 63 -3.75 -5.11 21.76
CA ASP A 63 -2.88 -4.02 22.21
C ASP A 63 -1.90 -3.51 21.13
N GLU A 64 -1.77 -4.20 20.00
CA GLU A 64 -1.02 -3.72 18.82
C GLU A 64 -1.78 -2.63 18.05
N LEU A 65 -3.08 -2.48 18.29
CA LEU A 65 -3.96 -1.61 17.51
C LEU A 65 -4.00 -0.18 18.06
N PRO A 66 -4.08 0.84 17.18
CA PRO A 66 -4.21 2.22 17.62
C PRO A 66 -5.58 2.46 18.27
N ARG A 67 -5.61 3.25 19.34
CA ARG A 67 -6.85 3.57 20.08
C ARG A 67 -7.46 4.92 19.69
N ASP A 68 -6.67 5.80 19.08
CA ASP A 68 -7.02 7.18 18.73
C ASP A 68 -7.30 7.38 17.23
N THR A 69 -7.35 6.28 16.46
CA THR A 69 -7.57 6.27 15.01
C THR A 69 -8.73 5.36 14.67
N THR A 70 -9.52 5.72 13.66
CA THR A 70 -10.59 4.87 13.16
C THR A 70 -10.02 3.56 12.60
N ILE A 71 -10.40 2.44 13.19
CA ILE A 71 -10.07 1.10 12.71
C ILE A 71 -11.18 0.65 11.76
N VAL A 72 -10.81 0.36 10.51
CA VAL A 72 -11.69 -0.29 9.55
C VAL A 72 -11.28 -1.75 9.47
N VAL A 73 -12.13 -2.62 10.02
CA VAL A 73 -11.91 -4.07 10.05
C VAL A 73 -12.57 -4.71 8.84
N TYR A 74 -11.85 -5.60 8.17
CA TYR A 74 -12.38 -6.31 7.01
C TYR A 74 -12.00 -7.78 6.98
N CYS A 75 -12.80 -8.54 6.25
CA CYS A 75 -12.52 -9.93 5.91
C CYS A 75 -12.95 -10.20 4.47
N GLY A 76 -13.10 -11.47 4.07
CA GLY A 76 -13.52 -11.80 2.70
C GLY A 76 -14.94 -11.31 2.32
N SER A 77 -15.90 -11.33 3.25
CA SER A 77 -17.32 -11.07 2.97
C SER A 77 -18.03 -10.11 3.95
N GLY A 78 -17.30 -9.54 4.90
CA GLY A 78 -17.83 -8.69 5.98
C GLY A 78 -18.33 -9.45 7.23
N LYS A 79 -18.57 -10.76 7.17
CA LYS A 79 -19.14 -11.53 8.30
C LYS A 79 -18.16 -11.77 9.45
N ARG A 80 -16.93 -12.19 9.15
CA ARG A 80 -15.88 -12.44 10.18
C ARG A 80 -15.41 -11.12 10.79
N SER A 81 -15.30 -10.07 9.98
CA SER A 81 -14.89 -8.74 10.43
C SER A 81 -15.95 -8.04 11.28
N HIS A 82 -17.24 -8.31 11.06
CA HIS A 82 -18.28 -7.86 11.99
C HIS A 82 -18.09 -8.47 13.39
N ILE A 83 -17.66 -9.74 13.48
CA ILE A 83 -17.33 -10.38 14.77
C ILE A 83 -16.09 -9.71 15.39
N ALA A 84 -15.03 -9.51 14.61
CA ALA A 84 -13.84 -8.80 15.05
C ALA A 84 -14.14 -7.39 15.58
N ALA A 85 -14.96 -6.62 14.85
CA ALA A 85 -15.35 -5.27 15.25
C ALA A 85 -16.07 -5.27 16.59
N ARG A 86 -16.92 -6.27 16.85
CA ARG A 86 -17.56 -6.44 18.16
C ARG A 86 -16.56 -6.76 19.27
N ILE A 87 -15.60 -7.66 19.02
CA ILE A 87 -14.53 -7.96 19.97
C ILE A 87 -13.75 -6.70 20.34
N LEU A 88 -13.39 -5.87 19.35
CA LEU A 88 -12.68 -4.61 19.59
C LEU A 88 -13.52 -3.60 20.37
N LYS A 89 -14.80 -3.45 20.03
CA LYS A 89 -15.72 -2.59 20.79
C LYS A 89 -15.87 -3.04 22.25
N GLU A 90 -15.98 -4.35 22.49
CA GLU A 90 -15.98 -4.94 23.84
C GLU A 90 -14.65 -4.71 24.58
N ALA A 91 -13.53 -4.65 23.86
CA ALA A 91 -12.19 -4.32 24.37
C ALA A 91 -11.93 -2.79 24.51
N GLY A 92 -12.96 -1.96 24.34
CA GLY A 92 -12.90 -0.51 24.56
C GLY A 92 -12.38 0.31 23.38
N PHE A 93 -12.34 -0.24 22.17
CA PHE A 93 -12.07 0.54 20.97
C PHE A 93 -13.33 1.30 20.54
N GLU A 94 -13.30 2.63 20.60
CA GLU A 94 -14.47 3.47 20.31
C GLU A 94 -14.70 3.66 18.81
N LEU A 95 -13.63 3.77 18.02
CA LEU A 95 -13.65 4.10 16.61
C LEU A 95 -13.43 2.85 15.75
N VAL A 96 -14.45 1.99 15.64
CA VAL A 96 -14.36 0.74 14.87
C VAL A 96 -15.50 0.67 13.86
N LYS A 97 -15.14 0.50 12.58
CA LYS A 97 -16.07 0.26 11.48
C LYS A 97 -15.82 -1.10 10.83
N ASN A 98 -16.86 -1.76 10.34
CA ASN A 98 -16.76 -2.97 9.52
C ASN A 98 -16.87 -2.59 8.03
N LEU A 99 -15.96 -3.10 7.19
CA LEU A 99 -16.08 -2.93 5.74
C LEU A 99 -17.24 -3.77 5.20
N LYS A 100 -18.27 -3.09 4.70
CA LYS A 100 -19.45 -3.74 4.14
C LYS A 100 -19.07 -4.60 2.94
N GLY A 101 -19.44 -5.89 3.00
CA GLY A 101 -19.11 -6.86 1.95
C GLY A 101 -17.66 -7.34 1.93
N GLY A 102 -16.78 -6.76 2.75
CA GLY A 102 -15.36 -7.14 2.84
C GLY A 102 -14.60 -6.97 1.52
N MET A 103 -13.52 -7.73 1.35
CA MET A 103 -12.72 -7.74 0.11
C MET A 103 -13.54 -8.07 -1.14
N GLY A 104 -14.59 -8.90 -1.01
CA GLY A 104 -15.45 -9.26 -2.14
C GLY A 104 -16.24 -8.10 -2.74
N ALA A 105 -16.43 -7.01 -1.99
CA ALA A 105 -17.06 -5.78 -2.46
C ALA A 105 -16.06 -4.65 -2.76
N TRP A 106 -14.77 -4.88 -2.53
CA TRP A 106 -13.76 -3.85 -2.72
C TRP A 106 -13.49 -3.61 -4.21
N ILE A 107 -13.57 -2.35 -4.62
CA ILE A 107 -13.36 -1.89 -6.01
C ILE A 107 -12.11 -1.02 -6.16
N GLY A 108 -11.37 -0.79 -5.08
CA GLY A 108 -10.16 0.03 -5.08
C GLY A 108 -8.89 -0.77 -5.35
N PRO A 109 -7.73 -0.12 -5.18
CA PRO A 109 -6.42 -0.75 -5.34
C PRO A 109 -6.24 -1.94 -4.39
N ARG A 110 -5.47 -2.93 -4.82
CA ARG A 110 -5.10 -4.12 -4.04
C ARG A 110 -3.59 -4.26 -4.02
N ALA A 111 -3.08 -4.78 -2.91
CA ALA A 111 -1.70 -5.24 -2.78
C ALA A 111 -1.67 -6.77 -2.63
N PHE A 112 -0.50 -7.36 -2.83
CA PHE A 112 -0.28 -8.80 -2.75
C PHE A 112 1.08 -9.12 -2.12
N GLY A 113 1.25 -10.38 -1.75
CA GLY A 113 2.48 -10.86 -1.09
C GLY A 113 2.31 -11.11 0.40
N GLU A 114 3.26 -11.86 0.96
CA GLU A 114 3.31 -12.13 2.40
C GLU A 114 3.59 -10.84 3.20
N VAL A 115 3.14 -10.80 4.46
CA VAL A 115 3.37 -9.67 5.38
C VAL A 115 4.86 -9.27 5.44
N ARG A 116 5.76 -10.26 5.34
CA ARG A 116 7.21 -10.08 5.35
C ARG A 116 7.87 -10.29 3.98
N SER A 117 7.15 -10.06 2.89
CA SER A 117 7.70 -10.20 1.53
C SER A 117 8.95 -9.35 1.28
N TRP A 118 9.10 -8.23 2.00
CA TRP A 118 10.30 -7.40 2.01
C TRP A 118 11.55 -8.15 2.47
N GLN A 119 11.43 -9.24 3.25
CA GLN A 119 12.58 -10.05 3.68
C GLN A 119 13.30 -10.75 2.52
N ARG A 120 12.69 -10.80 1.33
CA ARG A 120 13.32 -11.26 0.10
C ARG A 120 14.41 -10.29 -0.38
N PHE A 121 14.31 -9.02 0.00
CA PHE A 121 15.16 -7.93 -0.48
C PHE A 121 15.96 -7.27 0.65
N LEU A 122 15.43 -7.31 1.87
CA LEU A 122 15.98 -6.69 3.08
C LEU A 122 16.19 -7.76 4.16
N LYS A 123 17.28 -7.63 4.90
CA LYS A 123 17.67 -8.47 6.04
C LYS A 123 17.07 -7.96 7.35
N GLY A 124 16.50 -6.75 7.36
CA GLY A 124 15.91 -6.10 8.53
C GLY A 124 16.94 -5.48 9.47
N ASN A 125 18.19 -5.34 9.01
CA ASN A 125 19.29 -4.71 9.74
C ASN A 125 20.04 -3.67 8.89
N GLU A 126 19.47 -3.30 7.74
CA GLU A 126 20.00 -2.27 6.87
C GLU A 126 20.16 -0.95 7.62
N SER A 127 21.25 -0.26 7.35
CA SER A 127 21.39 1.14 7.70
C SER A 127 20.36 1.97 6.92
N PRO A 128 19.97 3.16 7.43
CA PRO A 128 19.14 4.09 6.67
C PRO A 128 19.69 4.38 5.27
N GLY A 129 21.02 4.47 5.12
CA GLY A 129 21.66 4.65 3.82
C GLY A 129 21.48 3.48 2.85
N GLU A 130 21.50 2.23 3.34
CA GLU A 130 21.23 1.04 2.52
C GLU A 130 19.77 0.97 2.09
N LEU A 131 18.83 1.27 2.99
CA LEU A 131 17.41 1.40 2.66
C LEU A 131 17.16 2.44 1.56
N ILE A 132 17.74 3.63 1.72
CA ILE A 132 17.59 4.72 0.75
C ILE A 132 18.16 4.33 -0.62
N LYS A 133 19.29 3.61 -0.66
CA LYS A 133 19.87 3.11 -1.91
C LYS A 133 18.96 2.08 -2.59
N LEU A 134 18.36 1.16 -1.82
CA LEU A 134 17.45 0.18 -2.37
C LEU A 134 16.20 0.84 -2.95
N ALA A 135 15.58 1.75 -2.20
CA ALA A 135 14.46 2.56 -2.70
C ALA A 135 14.84 3.27 -4.00
N TYR A 136 15.98 3.98 -4.01
CA TYR A 136 16.44 4.71 -5.19
C TYR A 136 16.62 3.80 -6.42
N LEU A 137 17.09 2.56 -6.24
CA LEU A 137 17.23 1.59 -7.31
C LEU A 137 15.87 1.18 -7.90
N MET A 138 14.90 0.86 -7.04
CA MET A 138 13.55 0.48 -7.47
C MET A 138 12.87 1.61 -8.25
N GLU A 139 12.99 2.84 -7.76
CA GLU A 139 12.50 4.07 -8.37
C GLU A 139 13.16 4.32 -9.73
N ASN A 140 14.48 4.09 -9.81
CA ASN A 140 15.21 4.25 -11.06
C ASN A 140 14.77 3.23 -12.11
N ASN A 141 14.48 1.99 -11.69
CA ASN A 141 13.99 0.95 -12.58
C ASN A 141 12.58 1.25 -13.09
N LEU A 142 11.70 1.73 -12.21
CA LEU A 142 10.34 2.11 -12.56
C LEU A 142 10.31 3.34 -13.48
N GLU A 143 11.16 4.34 -13.23
CA GLU A 143 11.32 5.49 -14.14
C GLU A 143 11.77 5.03 -15.53
N ALA A 144 12.82 4.19 -15.59
CA ALA A 144 13.36 3.70 -16.86
C ALA A 144 12.32 2.90 -17.65
N PHE A 145 11.51 2.12 -16.94
CA PHE A 145 10.36 1.41 -17.50
C PHE A 145 9.35 2.37 -18.14
N TYR A 146 8.88 3.39 -17.40
CA TYR A 146 7.93 4.37 -17.93
C TYR A 146 8.49 5.19 -19.10
N ILE A 147 9.77 5.58 -19.04
CA ILE A 147 10.45 6.28 -20.15
C ILE A 147 10.52 5.38 -21.39
N GLY A 148 10.85 4.10 -21.22
CA GLY A 148 10.91 3.13 -22.32
C GLY A 148 9.58 3.00 -23.05
N LEU A 149 8.48 2.90 -22.30
CA LEU A 149 7.14 2.86 -22.88
C LEU A 149 6.74 4.20 -23.52
N SER A 150 7.01 5.32 -22.84
CA SER A 150 6.69 6.67 -23.34
C SER A 150 7.41 7.00 -24.64
N GLY A 151 8.58 6.43 -24.89
CA GLY A 151 9.36 6.65 -26.11
C GLY A 151 8.94 5.79 -27.30
N SER A 152 8.05 4.82 -27.11
CA SER A 152 7.62 3.90 -28.16
C SER A 152 6.49 4.50 -29.01
N ASP A 153 6.72 4.69 -30.30
CA ASP A 153 5.71 5.16 -31.27
C ASP A 153 4.57 4.16 -31.50
N HIS A 154 4.62 2.98 -30.86
CA HIS A 154 3.54 2.01 -30.83
C HIS A 154 2.30 2.50 -30.05
N TYR A 155 2.50 3.40 -29.08
CA TYR A 155 1.43 3.88 -28.20
C TYR A 155 0.88 5.25 -28.64
N PRO A 156 -0.44 5.51 -28.44
CA PRO A 156 -1.05 6.81 -28.69
C PRO A 156 -0.35 7.95 -27.95
N GLU A 157 -0.34 9.17 -28.52
CA GLU A 157 0.30 10.35 -27.92
C GLU A 157 -0.17 10.62 -26.49
N GLU A 158 -1.46 10.46 -26.23
CA GLU A 158 -2.05 10.67 -24.92
C GLU A 158 -1.56 9.67 -23.87
N LEU A 159 -1.40 8.41 -24.25
CA LEU A 159 -0.80 7.38 -23.40
C LEU A 159 0.67 7.68 -23.12
N ARG A 160 1.44 8.07 -24.15
CA ARG A 160 2.84 8.46 -23.98
C ARG A 160 2.99 9.65 -23.02
N LYS A 161 2.12 10.66 -23.10
CA LYS A 161 2.10 11.78 -22.14
C LYS A 161 1.83 11.31 -20.71
N THR A 162 0.91 10.37 -20.53
CA THR A 162 0.57 9.79 -19.23
C THR A 162 1.78 9.03 -18.64
N LEU A 163 2.44 8.19 -19.44
CA LEU A 163 3.66 7.49 -19.04
C LEU A 163 4.80 8.46 -18.69
N GLY A 164 4.95 9.55 -19.45
CA GLY A 164 5.93 10.60 -19.14
C GLY A 164 5.61 11.34 -17.82
N LEU A 165 4.34 11.48 -17.46
CA LEU A 165 3.93 12.02 -16.16
C LEU A 165 4.31 11.08 -15.01
N LEU A 166 4.05 9.77 -15.17
CA LEU A 166 4.43 8.74 -14.20
C LEU A 166 5.96 8.69 -14.01
N ALA A 167 6.76 8.73 -15.07
CA ALA A 167 8.21 8.86 -14.95
C ALA A 167 8.65 10.10 -14.13
N GLY A 168 7.88 11.19 -14.20
CA GLY A 168 8.13 12.40 -13.40
C GLY A 168 7.89 12.20 -11.89
N PHE A 169 7.01 11.28 -11.51
CA PHE A 169 6.77 10.89 -10.11
C PHE A 169 7.99 10.19 -9.53
N GLU A 170 8.48 9.14 -10.20
CA GLU A 170 9.70 8.40 -9.81
C GLU A 170 10.92 9.32 -9.71
N LYS A 171 11.05 10.26 -10.65
CA LYS A 171 12.12 11.26 -10.60
C LYS A 171 12.05 12.10 -9.33
N SER A 172 10.84 12.52 -8.93
CA SER A 172 10.62 13.32 -7.73
C SER A 172 10.97 12.53 -6.45
N HIS A 173 10.70 11.23 -6.43
CA HIS A 173 11.14 10.35 -5.35
C HIS A 173 12.66 10.20 -5.29
N LYS A 174 13.32 10.03 -6.43
CA LYS A 174 14.79 9.99 -6.47
C LYS A 174 15.43 11.27 -5.96
N GLU A 175 14.81 12.43 -6.19
CA GLU A 175 15.25 13.71 -5.62
C GLU A 175 15.06 13.74 -4.09
N LEU A 176 13.91 13.26 -3.60
CA LEU A 176 13.62 13.06 -2.17
C LEU A 176 14.66 12.14 -1.50
N LEU A 177 14.90 10.97 -2.08
CA LEU A 177 15.86 9.98 -1.61
C LEU A 177 17.29 10.51 -1.63
N THR A 178 17.67 11.28 -2.65
CA THR A 178 18.99 11.93 -2.71
C THR A 178 19.18 12.93 -1.58
N ARG A 179 18.13 13.70 -1.23
CA ARG A 179 18.13 14.61 -0.08
C ARG A 179 18.26 13.83 1.23
N LEU A 180 17.43 12.82 1.45
CA LEU A 180 17.47 11.97 2.65
C LEU A 180 18.82 11.27 2.80
N TYR A 181 19.40 10.77 1.72
CA TYR A 181 20.72 10.14 1.74
C TYR A 181 21.80 11.13 2.20
N ARG A 182 21.76 12.36 1.69
CA ARG A 182 22.71 13.40 2.08
C ARG A 182 22.54 13.78 3.55
N GLU A 183 21.31 13.89 4.04
CA GLU A 183 21.01 14.17 5.45
C GLU A 183 21.54 13.05 6.37
N GLU A 184 21.40 11.79 5.96
CA GLU A 184 21.76 10.63 6.78
C GLU A 184 23.24 10.22 6.68
N VAL A 185 23.83 10.30 5.49
CA VAL A 185 25.19 9.77 5.20
C VAL A 185 26.21 10.89 4.99
N GLY A 186 25.77 12.12 4.68
CA GLY A 186 26.65 13.27 4.48
C GLY A 186 27.32 13.35 3.11
N THR A 187 27.01 12.43 2.18
CA THR A 187 27.59 12.41 0.83
C THR A 187 26.50 12.37 -0.26
N SER A 188 26.89 12.43 -1.52
CA SER A 188 26.00 12.07 -2.62
C SER A 188 25.75 10.56 -2.61
N ILE A 189 24.55 10.18 -3.04
CA ILE A 189 24.24 8.78 -3.31
C ILE A 189 25.13 8.30 -4.46
N SER A 190 25.81 7.18 -4.25
CA SER A 190 26.53 6.46 -5.29
C SER A 190 25.86 5.12 -5.44
N ILE A 191 25.28 4.89 -6.61
CA ILE A 191 24.65 3.64 -6.98
C ILE A 191 25.68 2.84 -7.76
N GLU A 192 26.17 1.76 -7.17
CA GLU A 192 26.84 0.73 -7.96
C GLU A 192 25.78 0.02 -8.80
N SER A 193 26.17 -0.48 -9.98
CA SER A 193 25.31 -1.30 -10.82
C SER A 193 24.86 -2.56 -10.05
N PHE A 194 23.71 -2.50 -9.40
CA PHE A 194 23.00 -3.67 -8.94
C PHE A 194 22.09 -4.13 -10.07
N ALA A 195 22.26 -5.38 -10.51
CA ALA A 195 21.26 -6.06 -11.35
C ALA A 195 20.10 -6.47 -10.44
N LEU A 196 19.27 -5.49 -10.08
CA LEU A 196 18.02 -5.73 -9.38
C LEU A 196 16.90 -5.58 -10.41
N ASP A 197 16.38 -6.69 -10.92
CA ASP A 197 15.24 -6.71 -11.86
C ASP A 197 13.91 -6.60 -11.09
N ILE A 198 13.82 -5.56 -10.25
CA ILE A 198 12.71 -5.32 -9.33
C ILE A 198 12.26 -3.87 -9.53
N LEU A 199 10.97 -3.69 -9.79
CA LEU A 199 10.32 -2.39 -9.71
C LEU A 199 9.91 -2.11 -8.27
N GLU A 200 9.47 -0.88 -8.05
CA GLU A 200 8.94 -0.47 -6.77
C GLU A 200 7.82 -1.37 -6.24
N GLY A 201 7.74 -1.46 -4.90
CA GLY A 201 6.82 -2.38 -4.22
C GLY A 201 7.26 -3.84 -4.21
N GLY A 202 8.43 -4.16 -4.78
CA GLY A 202 8.94 -5.53 -4.87
C GLY A 202 8.35 -6.33 -6.03
N VAL A 203 7.80 -5.64 -7.03
CA VAL A 203 7.24 -6.24 -8.25
C VAL A 203 8.40 -6.75 -9.12
N GLY A 204 8.43 -8.06 -9.39
CA GLY A 204 9.51 -8.68 -10.16
C GLY A 204 9.28 -8.58 -11.66
N ALA A 205 10.33 -8.75 -12.46
CA ALA A 205 10.25 -8.70 -13.92
C ALA A 205 9.17 -9.60 -14.56
N GLY A 206 8.85 -10.76 -13.98
CA GLY A 206 7.79 -11.63 -14.47
C GLY A 206 6.37 -11.09 -14.23
N ASP A 207 6.16 -10.30 -13.17
CA ASP A 207 4.89 -9.64 -12.88
C ASP A 207 4.65 -8.47 -13.85
N ILE A 208 5.74 -7.83 -14.27
CA ILE A 208 5.74 -6.78 -15.29
C ILE A 208 5.32 -7.33 -16.65
N GLU A 209 5.88 -8.45 -17.11
CA GLU A 209 5.58 -9.04 -18.43
C GLU A 209 4.12 -9.49 -18.54
N ALA A 210 3.59 -10.09 -17.47
CA ALA A 210 2.18 -10.46 -17.39
C ALA A 210 1.26 -9.23 -17.44
N THR A 211 1.68 -8.12 -16.81
CA THR A 211 0.90 -6.89 -16.82
C THR A 211 1.04 -6.13 -18.14
N LEU A 212 2.24 -6.08 -18.72
CA LEU A 212 2.60 -5.41 -19.98
C LEU A 212 2.06 -6.06 -21.26
N SER A 213 1.36 -7.18 -21.15
CA SER A 213 0.49 -7.66 -22.22
C SER A 213 -0.68 -6.70 -22.52
N LEU A 214 -0.66 -5.50 -21.90
CA LEU A 214 -1.43 -4.29 -22.22
C LEU A 214 -1.73 -4.20 -23.71
N SER A 215 -3.02 -4.16 -24.00
CA SER A 215 -3.46 -3.79 -25.33
C SER A 215 -2.96 -2.35 -25.58
N PRO A 216 -2.16 -2.09 -26.62
CA PRO A 216 -1.45 -0.82 -26.84
C PRO A 216 -2.36 0.39 -27.06
N ASP A 217 -3.66 0.18 -27.06
CA ASP A 217 -4.75 1.11 -27.30
C ASP A 217 -5.59 1.44 -26.05
N ARG A 218 -5.20 1.00 -24.85
CA ARG A 218 -5.98 1.16 -23.61
C ARG A 218 -5.25 1.93 -22.49
N PRO A 219 -5.37 3.27 -22.44
CA PRO A 219 -4.78 4.09 -21.37
C PRO A 219 -5.29 3.76 -19.96
N ASP A 220 -6.53 3.26 -19.86
CA ASP A 220 -7.15 2.82 -18.63
C ASP A 220 -6.40 1.64 -17.98
N GLU A 221 -5.96 0.65 -18.78
CA GLU A 221 -5.20 -0.49 -18.27
C GLU A 221 -3.81 -0.07 -17.76
N VAL A 222 -3.18 0.93 -18.41
CA VAL A 222 -1.87 1.45 -17.98
C VAL A 222 -2.00 2.21 -16.65
N LEU A 223 -3.06 3.00 -16.51
CA LEU A 223 -3.33 3.71 -15.26
C LEU A 223 -3.72 2.74 -14.13
N GLU A 224 -4.44 1.66 -14.44
CA GLU A 224 -4.72 0.59 -13.47
C GLU A 224 -3.44 -0.12 -13.03
N PHE A 225 -2.52 -0.39 -13.96
CA PHE A 225 -1.19 -0.91 -13.60
C PHE A 225 -0.41 0.06 -12.73
N ALA A 226 -0.33 1.33 -13.12
CA ALA A 226 0.34 2.36 -12.33
C ALA A 226 -0.25 2.44 -10.92
N LEU A 227 -1.58 2.48 -10.81
CA LEU A 227 -2.27 2.48 -9.51
C LEU A 227 -1.93 1.24 -8.68
N THR A 228 -1.75 0.08 -9.32
CA THR A 228 -1.34 -1.17 -8.66
C THR A 228 0.10 -1.10 -8.18
N VAL A 229 1.03 -0.57 -8.97
CA VAL A 229 2.43 -0.39 -8.58
C VAL A 229 2.53 0.54 -7.39
N GLU A 230 1.87 1.70 -7.46
CA GLU A 230 1.82 2.71 -6.39
C GLU A 230 1.21 2.14 -5.09
N ALA A 231 0.14 1.35 -5.23
CA ALA A 231 -0.48 0.65 -4.11
C ALA A 231 0.45 -0.40 -3.48
N GLN A 232 1.18 -1.15 -4.31
CA GLN A 232 2.12 -2.16 -3.87
C GLN A 232 3.36 -1.51 -3.20
N ALA A 233 3.84 -0.38 -3.72
CA ALA A 233 4.92 0.42 -3.14
C ALA A 233 4.51 0.99 -1.77
N TYR A 234 3.32 1.60 -1.67
CA TYR A 234 2.76 2.06 -0.41
C TYR A 234 2.71 0.95 0.64
N ASP A 235 2.13 -0.19 0.26
CA ASP A 235 2.00 -1.36 1.13
C ASP A 235 3.38 -1.89 1.58
N PHE A 236 4.33 -1.98 0.65
CA PHE A 236 5.69 -2.40 0.92
C PHE A 236 6.38 -1.52 1.97
N TYR A 237 6.38 -0.20 1.78
CA TYR A 237 7.00 0.72 2.73
C TYR A 237 6.27 0.75 4.07
N TYR A 238 4.94 0.66 4.07
CA TYR A 238 4.15 0.59 5.29
C TYR A 238 4.46 -0.65 6.12
N ARG A 239 4.59 -1.83 5.49
CA ARG A 239 4.98 -3.07 6.21
C ARG A 239 6.41 -3.05 6.71
N CYS A 240 7.31 -2.38 5.99
CA CYS A 240 8.66 -2.13 6.51
C CYS A 240 8.61 -1.23 7.75
N LEU A 241 7.78 -0.17 7.74
CA LEU A 241 7.64 0.79 8.84
C LEU A 241 7.26 0.12 10.17
N THR A 242 6.34 -0.84 10.13
CA THR A 242 5.83 -1.54 11.33
C THR A 242 6.88 -2.43 12.01
N GLU A 243 7.90 -2.86 11.28
CA GLU A 243 8.92 -3.82 11.75
C GLU A 243 10.28 -3.14 11.96
N TRP A 244 10.48 -1.94 11.42
CA TRP A 244 11.74 -1.21 11.55
C TRP A 244 11.94 -0.71 12.99
N LYS A 245 13.17 -0.79 13.50
CA LYS A 245 13.47 -0.41 14.89
C LYS A 245 13.99 1.03 15.03
N ASP A 246 14.76 1.51 14.06
CA ASP A 246 15.43 2.80 14.10
C ASP A 246 14.53 3.94 13.59
N ASP A 247 14.49 5.06 14.31
CA ASP A 247 13.63 6.21 14.02
C ASP A 247 13.96 6.88 12.69
N LYS A 248 15.24 6.89 12.27
CA LYS A 248 15.64 7.47 10.99
C LYS A 248 15.18 6.60 9.83
N GLY A 249 15.35 5.29 9.95
CA GLY A 249 14.78 4.34 8.98
C GLY A 249 13.26 4.45 8.87
N LYS A 250 12.55 4.54 10.01
CA LYS A 250 11.10 4.79 10.04
C LYS A 250 10.71 6.10 9.34
N LYS A 251 11.47 7.17 9.54
CA LYS A 251 11.24 8.45 8.87
C LYS A 251 11.34 8.31 7.35
N VAL A 252 12.39 7.66 6.84
CA VAL A 252 12.55 7.40 5.39
C VAL A 252 11.37 6.62 4.82
N LEU A 253 11.04 5.49 5.45
CA LEU A 253 9.94 4.62 5.02
C LEU A 253 8.58 5.35 5.07
N SER A 254 8.38 6.19 6.08
CA SER A 254 7.18 7.02 6.19
C SER A 254 7.13 8.09 5.11
N GLU A 255 8.24 8.75 4.75
CA GLU A 255 8.25 9.75 3.67
C GLU A 255 7.90 9.11 2.32
N LEU A 256 8.45 7.92 2.03
CA LEU A 256 8.13 7.16 0.82
C LEU A 256 6.68 6.70 0.80
N ALA A 257 6.20 6.04 1.85
CA ALA A 257 4.80 5.61 1.92
C ALA A 257 3.79 6.76 1.71
N GLN A 258 4.10 7.96 2.24
CA GLN A 258 3.24 9.13 2.02
C GLN A 258 3.33 9.67 0.59
N ALA A 259 4.47 9.52 -0.08
CA ALA A 259 4.66 9.89 -1.47
C ALA A 259 3.82 8.98 -2.40
N GLU A 260 3.92 7.66 -2.24
CA GLU A 260 3.10 6.68 -2.98
C GLU A 260 1.59 6.90 -2.76
N LYS A 261 1.19 7.18 -1.52
CA LYS A 261 -0.21 7.49 -1.20
C LYS A 261 -0.72 8.71 -1.96
N LYS A 262 0.14 9.72 -2.15
CA LYS A 262 -0.19 10.91 -2.93
C LYS A 262 -0.29 10.60 -4.43
N HIS A 263 0.57 9.75 -4.95
CA HIS A 263 0.55 9.35 -6.35
C HIS A 263 -0.65 8.49 -6.71
N MET A 264 -1.02 7.49 -5.89
CA MET A 264 -2.27 6.74 -6.05
C MET A 264 -3.49 7.66 -6.22
N ARG A 265 -3.54 8.76 -5.45
CA ARG A 265 -4.60 9.77 -5.60
C ARG A 265 -4.54 10.47 -6.96
N ILE A 266 -3.36 10.90 -7.40
CA ILE A 266 -3.20 11.57 -8.70
C ILE A 266 -3.55 10.61 -9.85
N VAL A 267 -3.10 9.36 -9.79
CA VAL A 267 -3.44 8.32 -10.77
C VAL A 267 -4.95 8.07 -10.78
N GLY A 268 -5.59 7.97 -9.62
CA GLY A 268 -7.05 7.88 -9.52
C GLY A 268 -7.77 9.06 -10.16
N ASP A 269 -7.34 10.29 -9.88
CA ASP A 269 -7.90 11.51 -10.48
C ASP A 269 -7.68 11.58 -12.01
N LEU A 270 -6.66 10.89 -12.54
CA LEU A 270 -6.44 10.74 -13.98
C LEU A 270 -7.39 9.70 -14.57
N MET A 271 -7.55 8.53 -13.92
CA MET A 271 -8.48 7.48 -14.37
C MET A 271 -9.92 7.98 -14.49
N ASP A 272 -10.35 8.82 -13.55
CA ASP A 272 -11.70 9.43 -13.57
C ASP A 272 -11.91 10.32 -14.82
N ARG A 273 -10.84 10.87 -15.41
CA ARG A 273 -10.91 11.69 -16.64
C ARG A 273 -10.99 10.86 -17.92
N PHE A 274 -10.43 9.65 -17.91
CA PHE A 274 -10.48 8.72 -19.04
C PHE A 274 -11.77 7.87 -19.07
N SER A 275 -12.47 7.81 -17.94
CA SER A 275 -13.71 7.04 -17.79
C SER A 275 -14.98 7.83 -18.15
N GLY A 276 -14.84 9.11 -18.51
CA GLY A 276 -15.95 10.03 -18.87
C GLY A 276 -15.88 10.48 -20.33
#